data_AF-A0A915E3I5-F1
#
_entry.id   AF-A0A915E3I5-F1
#
_cell.length_a   1.000
_cell.length_b   1.000
_cell.length_c   1.000
_cell.angle_alpha   90.00
_cell.angle_beta   90.00
_cell.angle_gamma   90.00
#
_symmetry.space_group_name_H-M   'P 1'
#
loop_
_entity.id
_entity.type
_entity.pdbx_description
1 polymer ?
#
loop_
_entity_poly.entity_id
_entity_poly.type
_entity_poly.pdbx_seq_one_letter_code
_entity_poly.pdbx_strand_id
1 'polypeptide(L)'
;MEIDELKQEPIADVKTVDFPPLPSLEEQGIAKAYSEAVDWRCELKRLVRDVLSHFLQLLECLIHQPSHSACLELVDSIRVLFINIHHLINQQRPAQARTMLRDTVANKLQETKDLILKFRERIESGSCLLKDLHNRTITAPLQFEPSP
;
A
#
# COMPACT_ATOMS: atom_id res chain seq x y z
N MET A 1 27.59 26.47 -9.17
CA MET A 1 27.41 25.74 -7.90
C MET A 1 26.48 24.58 -8.23
N GLU A 2 27.10 23.45 -8.55
CA GLU A 2 26.45 22.21 -9.01
C GLU A 2 25.40 21.70 -8.02
N ILE A 3 24.20 21.40 -8.54
CA ILE A 3 23.18 20.58 -7.86
C ILE A 3 22.91 19.34 -8.73
N ASP A 4 23.90 18.89 -9.51
CA ASP A 4 23.74 17.77 -10.46
C ASP A 4 24.43 16.48 -10.00
N GLU A 5 24.93 16.45 -8.77
CA GLU A 5 25.60 15.27 -8.18
C GLU A 5 25.02 14.82 -6.84
N LEU A 6 23.71 14.98 -6.66
CA LEU A 6 22.99 14.06 -5.78
C LEU A 6 22.79 12.76 -6.55
N LYS A 7 23.84 11.93 -6.55
CA LYS A 7 23.72 10.50 -6.83
C LYS A 7 22.49 10.02 -6.08
N GLN A 8 21.45 9.70 -6.85
CA GLN A 8 20.37 8.85 -6.36
C GLN A 8 21.01 7.51 -6.05
N GLU A 9 21.56 7.41 -4.83
CA GLU A 9 21.70 6.14 -4.13
C GLU A 9 20.39 5.40 -4.41
N PRO A 10 20.43 4.22 -5.06
CA PRO A 10 19.22 3.49 -5.36
C PRO A 10 18.54 3.28 -4.01
N ILE A 11 17.35 3.88 -3.84
CA ILE A 11 16.51 3.74 -2.65
C ILE A 11 16.54 2.26 -2.32
N ALA A 12 17.14 1.90 -1.18
CA ALA A 12 17.47 0.52 -0.82
C ALA A 12 16.34 -0.41 -1.28
N ASP A 13 16.70 -1.42 -2.10
CA ASP A 13 15.73 -2.34 -2.71
C ASP A 13 14.77 -2.80 -1.62
N VAL A 14 13.51 -2.37 -1.68
CA VAL A 14 12.45 -2.60 -0.68
C VAL A 14 12.27 -4.09 -0.35
N LYS A 15 12.92 -4.99 -1.11
CA LYS A 15 13.12 -6.40 -0.78
C LYS A 15 13.86 -6.66 0.54
N THR A 16 14.64 -5.74 1.08
CA THR A 16 15.40 -5.93 2.34
C THR A 16 14.59 -5.68 3.62
N VAL A 17 13.33 -5.23 3.50
CA VAL A 17 12.44 -5.10 4.66
C VAL A 17 12.03 -6.51 5.09
N ASP A 18 12.71 -7.00 6.12
CA ASP A 18 12.50 -8.34 6.68
C ASP A 18 11.21 -8.35 7.51
N PHE A 19 10.22 -9.12 7.07
CA PHE A 19 8.97 -9.28 7.79
C PHE A 19 9.07 -10.55 8.63
N PRO A 20 8.66 -10.54 9.91
CA PRO A 20 8.72 -11.72 10.75
C PRO A 20 7.97 -12.88 10.07
N PRO A 21 8.59 -14.08 10.02
CA PRO A 21 7.97 -15.23 9.38
C PRO A 21 6.68 -15.59 10.11
N LEU A 22 5.65 -15.95 9.34
CA LEU A 22 4.38 -16.40 9.89
C LEU A 22 4.58 -17.79 10.51
N PRO A 23 3.95 -18.09 11.66
CA PRO A 23 3.96 -19.44 12.21
C PRO A 23 3.37 -20.43 11.20
N SER A 24 4.00 -21.60 11.06
CA SER A 24 3.58 -22.57 10.05
C SER A 24 2.26 -23.25 10.44
N LEU A 25 1.43 -23.64 9.46
CA LEU A 25 0.19 -24.38 9.72
C LEU A 25 0.46 -25.73 10.40
N GLU A 26 1.61 -26.33 10.11
CA GLU A 26 2.06 -27.61 10.70
C GLU A 26 2.44 -27.45 12.17
N GLU A 27 3.08 -26.33 12.56
CA GLU A 27 3.31 -25.98 13.97
C GLU A 27 2.01 -25.78 14.76
N GLN A 28 0.91 -25.48 14.08
CA GLN A 28 -0.41 -25.32 14.67
C GLN A 28 -1.24 -26.62 14.66
N GLY A 29 -0.69 -27.72 14.12
CA GLY A 29 -1.37 -29.02 14.04
C GLY A 29 -2.49 -29.05 13.00
N ILE A 30 -2.46 -28.17 11.99
CA ILE A 30 -3.51 -28.03 10.98
C ILE A 30 -2.99 -28.51 9.63
N ALA A 31 -3.76 -29.37 8.95
CA ALA A 31 -3.42 -29.84 7.62
C ALA A 31 -3.41 -28.68 6.62
N LYS A 32 -2.28 -28.51 5.92
CA LYS A 32 -2.11 -27.52 4.87
C LYS A 32 -2.94 -27.93 3.66
N ALA A 33 -3.96 -27.12 3.35
CA ALA A 33 -4.92 -27.44 2.29
C ALA A 33 -4.54 -26.88 0.91
N TYR A 34 -3.40 -26.20 0.77
CA TYR A 34 -2.96 -25.53 -0.46
C TYR A 34 -1.49 -25.82 -0.82
N SER A 35 -1.18 -25.77 -2.11
CA SER A 35 0.18 -25.98 -2.63
C SER A 35 0.89 -24.65 -2.88
N GLU A 36 2.16 -24.55 -2.49
CA GLU A 36 3.00 -23.36 -2.73
C GLU A 36 3.55 -23.29 -4.17
N ALA A 37 3.44 -24.38 -4.95
CA ALA A 37 3.90 -24.42 -6.33
C ALA A 37 2.94 -23.74 -7.32
N VAL A 38 1.70 -23.46 -6.90
CA VAL A 38 0.62 -22.89 -7.73
C VAL A 38 0.40 -21.42 -7.37
N ASP A 39 -0.08 -20.60 -8.32
CA ASP A 39 -0.44 -19.20 -8.06
C ASP A 39 -1.42 -19.11 -6.88
N TRP A 40 -1.05 -18.32 -5.87
CA TRP A 40 -1.79 -18.16 -4.63
C TRP A 40 -3.23 -17.69 -4.86
N ARG A 41 -3.48 -16.94 -5.94
CA ARG A 41 -4.84 -16.49 -6.31
C ARG A 41 -5.73 -17.64 -6.72
N CYS A 42 -5.18 -18.61 -7.44
CA CYS A 42 -5.89 -19.81 -7.87
C CYS A 42 -6.21 -20.71 -6.66
N GLU A 43 -5.23 -20.88 -5.77
CA GLU A 43 -5.41 -21.64 -4.53
C GLU A 43 -6.43 -20.98 -3.60
N LEU A 44 -6.38 -19.65 -3.43
CA LEU A 44 -7.37 -18.93 -2.64
C LEU A 44 -8.79 -19.12 -3.20
N LYS A 45 -8.95 -19.00 -4.53
CA LYS A 45 -10.24 -19.26 -5.19
C LYS A 45 -10.70 -20.71 -5.01
N ARG A 46 -9.78 -21.68 -5.01
CA ARG A 46 -10.08 -23.09 -4.75
C ARG A 46 -10.59 -23.28 -3.32
N LEU A 47 -9.85 -22.79 -2.33
CA LEU A 47 -10.26 -22.86 -0.92
C LEU A 47 -11.62 -22.20 -0.67
N VAL A 48 -11.91 -21.06 -1.31
CA VAL A 48 -13.23 -20.40 -1.19
C VAL A 48 -14.35 -21.26 -1.80
N ARG A 49 -14.11 -21.92 -2.94
CA ARG A 49 -15.08 -22.88 -3.50
C ARG A 49 -15.28 -24.07 -2.59
N ASP A 50 -14.21 -24.56 -1.98
CA ASP A 50 -14.26 -25.67 -1.03
C ASP A 50 -15.09 -25.25 0.21
N VAL A 51 -14.88 -24.06 0.77
CA VAL A 51 -15.72 -23.52 1.87
C VAL A 51 -17.19 -23.49 1.49
N LEU A 52 -17.52 -22.99 0.29
CA LEU A 52 -18.91 -22.94 -0.17
C LEU A 52 -19.51 -24.34 -0.31
N SER A 53 -18.77 -25.31 -0.84
CA SER A 53 -19.21 -26.69 -0.96
C SER A 53 -19.51 -27.32 0.41
N HIS A 54 -18.60 -27.16 1.38
CA HIS A 54 -18.81 -27.68 2.74
C HIS A 54 -19.96 -26.97 3.46
N PHE A 55 -20.18 -25.68 3.19
CA PHE A 55 -21.33 -24.95 3.73
C PHE A 55 -22.67 -25.47 3.16
N LEU A 56 -22.74 -25.78 1.86
CA LEU A 56 -23.93 -26.37 1.27
C LEU A 56 -24.20 -27.78 1.81
N GLN A 57 -23.16 -28.60 1.99
CA GLN A 57 -23.27 -29.91 2.64
C GLN A 57 -23.75 -29.79 4.10
N LEU A 58 -23.30 -28.74 4.81
CA LEU A 58 -23.76 -28.45 6.15
C LEU A 58 -25.26 -28.10 6.17
N LEU A 59 -25.74 -27.27 5.23
CA LEU A 59 -27.17 -26.97 5.09
C LEU A 59 -27.99 -28.23 4.81
N GLU A 60 -27.53 -29.09 3.91
CA GLU A 60 -28.19 -30.35 3.61
C GLU A 60 -28.25 -31.28 4.83
N CYS A 61 -27.17 -31.34 5.61
CA CYS A 61 -27.10 -32.10 6.85
C CYS A 61 -28.09 -31.56 7.90
N LEU A 62 -28.19 -30.23 8.05
CA LEU A 62 -29.13 -29.59 8.98
C LEU A 62 -30.60 -29.83 8.62
N ILE A 63 -30.92 -29.93 7.32
CA ILE A 63 -32.28 -30.20 6.85
C ILE A 63 -32.68 -31.65 7.12
N HIS A 64 -31.78 -32.62 6.87
CA HIS A 64 -32.10 -34.05 6.99
C HIS A 64 -31.95 -34.58 8.42
N GLN A 65 -30.83 -34.27 9.09
CA GLN A 65 -30.54 -34.81 10.42
C GLN A 65 -29.59 -33.88 11.21
N PRO A 66 -30.13 -32.88 11.93
CA PRO A 66 -29.32 -31.84 12.58
C PRO A 66 -28.45 -32.35 13.74
N SER A 67 -28.78 -33.50 14.34
CA SER A 67 -28.04 -34.08 15.48
C SER A 67 -26.91 -35.04 15.07
N HIS A 68 -26.64 -35.17 13.77
CA HIS A 68 -25.64 -36.11 13.29
C HIS A 68 -24.22 -35.56 13.52
N SER A 69 -23.30 -36.41 14.00
CA SER A 69 -21.89 -36.03 14.22
C SER A 69 -21.21 -35.49 12.96
N ALA A 70 -21.65 -35.90 11.77
CA ALA A 70 -21.16 -35.37 10.50
C ALA A 70 -21.40 -33.85 10.36
N CYS A 71 -22.47 -33.31 10.95
CA CYS A 71 -22.72 -31.87 10.96
C CYS A 71 -21.61 -31.11 11.70
N LEU A 72 -21.10 -31.67 12.79
CA LEU A 72 -20.00 -31.10 13.57
C LEU A 72 -18.66 -31.22 12.82
N GLU A 73 -18.40 -32.34 12.15
CA GLU A 73 -17.20 -32.53 11.33
C GLU A 73 -17.14 -31.56 10.15
N LEU A 74 -18.28 -31.24 9.53
CA LEU A 74 -18.37 -30.23 8.46
C LEU A 74 -18.04 -28.83 9.00
N VAL A 75 -18.52 -28.48 10.19
CA VAL A 75 -18.18 -27.21 10.85
C VAL A 75 -16.68 -27.13 11.16
N ASP A 76 -16.09 -28.20 11.69
CA ASP A 76 -14.64 -28.27 11.92
C ASP A 76 -13.84 -28.18 10.62
N SER A 77 -14.31 -28.81 9.54
CA SER A 77 -13.70 -28.73 8.22
C SER A 77 -13.73 -27.29 7.68
N ILE A 78 -14.87 -26.60 7.80
CA ILE A 78 -15.00 -25.19 7.43
C ILE A 78 -14.04 -24.32 8.26
N ARG A 79 -13.91 -24.57 9.58
CA ARG A 79 -12.96 -23.87 10.45
C ARG A 79 -11.54 -24.01 9.92
N VAL A 80 -11.11 -25.23 9.58
CA VAL A 80 -9.78 -25.50 9.03
C VAL A 80 -9.56 -24.80 7.70
N LEU A 81 -10.55 -24.77 6.81
CA LEU A 81 -10.46 -24.06 5.54
C LEU A 81 -10.28 -22.55 5.74
N PHE A 82 -11.00 -21.94 6.69
CA PHE A 82 -10.81 -20.52 7.01
C PHE A 82 -9.41 -20.22 7.55
N ILE A 83 -8.86 -21.07 8.41
CA ILE A 83 -7.49 -20.88 8.92
C ILE A 83 -6.48 -20.95 7.77
N ASN A 84 -6.63 -21.91 6.85
CA ASN A 84 -5.80 -22.00 5.65
C ASN A 84 -5.92 -20.74 4.76
N ILE A 85 -7.13 -20.23 4.54
CA ILE A 85 -7.36 -18.98 3.79
C ILE A 85 -6.65 -17.79 4.47
N HIS A 86 -6.82 -17.64 5.78
CA HIS A 86 -6.18 -16.57 6.54
C HIS A 86 -4.66 -16.64 6.44
N HIS A 87 -4.09 -17.84 6.57
CA HIS A 87 -2.66 -18.03 6.44
C HIS A 87 -2.18 -17.63 5.03
N LEU A 88 -2.86 -18.08 3.96
CA LEU A 88 -2.50 -17.75 2.59
C LEU A 88 -2.57 -16.23 2.31
N ILE A 89 -3.58 -15.54 2.85
CA ILE A 89 -3.68 -14.07 2.78
C ILE A 89 -2.53 -13.41 3.54
N ASN A 90 -2.21 -13.92 4.73
CA ASN A 90 -1.14 -13.37 5.56
C ASN A 90 0.22 -13.46 4.88
N GLN A 91 0.50 -14.55 4.15
CA GLN A 91 1.73 -14.69 3.37
C GLN A 91 1.92 -13.57 2.32
N GLN A 92 0.82 -12.99 1.83
CA GLN A 92 0.86 -11.91 0.82
C GLN A 92 0.98 -10.51 1.43
N ARG A 93 0.79 -10.34 2.76
CA ARG A 93 0.86 -9.05 3.44
C ARG A 93 2.20 -8.33 3.26
N PRO A 94 3.37 -9.00 3.36
CA PRO A 94 4.66 -8.38 3.10
C PRO A 94 4.76 -7.80 1.70
N ALA A 95 4.36 -8.56 0.68
CA ALA A 95 4.40 -8.13 -0.72
C ALA A 95 3.46 -6.94 -0.96
N GLN A 96 2.27 -6.97 -0.36
CA GLN A 96 1.31 -5.87 -0.42
C GLN A 96 1.87 -4.59 0.21
N ALA A 97 2.46 -4.68 1.41
CA ALA A 97 3.05 -3.53 2.11
C ALA A 97 4.16 -2.87 1.29
N ARG A 98 5.00 -3.68 0.64
CA ARG A 98 6.07 -3.19 -0.26
C ARG A 98 5.51 -2.43 -1.46
N THR A 99 4.46 -2.94 -2.11
CA THR A 99 3.81 -2.25 -3.22
C THR A 99 3.15 -0.95 -2.77
N MET A 100 2.41 -0.99 -1.66
CA MET A 100 1.79 0.21 -1.08
C MET A 100 2.83 1.29 -0.73
N LEU A 101 3.96 0.89 -0.15
CA LEU A 101 5.05 1.81 0.17
C LEU A 101 5.63 2.46 -1.10
N ARG A 102 5.87 1.67 -2.15
CA ARG A 102 6.36 2.19 -3.43
C ARG A 102 5.43 3.24 -4.01
N ASP A 103 4.13 2.95 -4.03
CA ASP A 103 3.11 3.87 -4.54
C ASP A 103 3.04 5.15 -3.71
N THR A 104 3.13 5.02 -2.38
CA THR A 104 3.15 6.17 -1.46
C THR A 104 4.36 7.07 -1.71
N VAL A 105 5.56 6.48 -1.84
CA VAL A 105 6.79 7.24 -2.12
C VAL A 105 6.74 7.92 -3.49
N ALA A 106 6.23 7.23 -4.51
CA ALA A 106 6.06 7.80 -5.84
C ALA A 106 5.12 9.02 -5.82
N ASN A 107 3.99 8.93 -5.11
CA ASN A 107 3.07 10.05 -4.94
C ASN A 107 3.71 11.23 -4.20
N LYS A 108 4.46 10.98 -3.12
CA LYS A 108 5.16 12.03 -2.37
C LYS A 108 6.24 12.73 -3.20
N LEU A 109 6.95 11.99 -4.04
CA LEU A 109 7.91 12.58 -4.98
C LEU A 109 7.19 13.49 -5.99
N GLN A 110 6.05 13.08 -6.53
CA GLN A 110 5.28 13.88 -7.46
C GLN A 110 4.75 15.16 -6.80
N GLU A 111 4.15 15.05 -5.61
CA GLU A 111 3.70 16.20 -4.81
C GLU A 111 4.84 17.19 -4.56
N THR A 112 6.03 16.69 -4.22
CA THR A 112 7.22 17.52 -3.97
C THR A 112 7.65 18.27 -5.24
N LYS A 113 7.65 17.61 -6.39
CA LYS A 113 7.96 18.25 -7.68
C LYS A 113 6.96 19.37 -8.00
N ASP A 114 5.67 19.11 -7.84
CA ASP A 114 4.62 20.08 -8.10
C ASP A 114 4.73 21.29 -7.15
N LEU A 115 5.11 21.07 -5.89
CA LEU A 115 5.37 22.14 -4.92
C LEU A 115 6.59 22.99 -5.32
N ILE A 116 7.68 22.36 -5.78
CA ILE A 116 8.87 23.07 -6.24
C ILE A 116 8.53 23.95 -7.45
N LEU A 117 7.73 23.45 -8.40
CA LEU A 117 7.29 24.24 -9.55
C LEU A 117 6.47 25.46 -9.13
N LYS A 118 5.47 25.28 -8.27
CA LYS A 118 4.67 26.38 -7.71
C LYS A 118 5.52 27.39 -6.95
N PHE A 119 6.54 26.91 -6.22
CA PHE A 119 7.46 27.77 -5.49
C PHE A 119 8.32 28.62 -6.44
N ARG A 120 8.84 28.02 -7.52
CA ARG A 120 9.58 28.74 -8.57
C ARG A 120 8.73 29.81 -9.24
N GLU A 121 7.48 29.50 -9.57
CA GLU A 121 6.54 30.48 -10.14
C GLU A 121 6.33 31.68 -9.20
N ARG A 122 6.17 31.43 -7.89
CA ARG A 122 6.04 32.50 -6.90
C ARG A 122 7.30 33.35 -6.76
N ILE A 123 8.49 32.73 -6.79
CA ILE A 123 9.76 33.46 -6.76
C ILE A 123 9.91 34.33 -8.01
N GLU A 124 9.61 33.80 -9.19
CA GLU A 124 9.72 34.56 -10.44
C GLU A 124 8.76 35.75 -10.45
N SER A 125 7.52 35.54 -10.01
CA SER A 125 6.55 36.63 -9.84
C SER A 125 7.06 37.70 -8.88
N GLY A 126 7.58 37.32 -7.71
CA GLY A 126 8.17 38.25 -6.75
C GLY A 126 9.38 39.00 -7.29
N SER A 127 10.27 38.32 -8.01
CA SER A 127 11.44 38.91 -8.68
C SER A 127 11.05 39.93 -9.73
N CYS A 128 10.03 39.62 -10.55
CA CYS A 128 9.48 40.53 -11.55
C CYS A 128 8.91 41.80 -10.90
N LEU A 129 8.14 41.65 -9.81
CA LEU A 129 7.61 42.79 -9.05
C LEU A 129 8.72 43.67 -8.47
N LEU A 130 9.75 43.07 -7.88
CA LEU A 130 10.90 43.82 -7.35
C LEU A 130 11.65 44.57 -8.44
N LYS A 131 11.84 43.97 -9.62
CA LYS A 131 12.45 44.63 -10.78
C LYS A 131 11.61 45.82 -11.27
N ASP A 132 10.28 45.67 -11.33
CA ASP A 132 9.38 46.77 -11.71
C ASP A 132 9.45 47.93 -10.70
N LEU A 133 9.38 47.64 -9.39
CA LEU A 133 9.54 48.65 -8.35
C LEU A 133 10.91 49.35 -8.40
N HIS A 134 11.98 48.60 -8.63
CA HIS A 134 13.32 49.14 -8.78
C HIS A 134 13.41 50.11 -9.96
N ASN A 135 12.89 49.71 -11.13
CA ASN A 135 12.87 50.56 -12.32
C ASN A 135 12.04 51.84 -12.10
N ARG A 136 10.93 51.76 -11.36
CA ARG A 136 10.12 52.93 -11.00
C ARG A 136 10.86 53.88 -10.05
N THR A 137 11.62 53.34 -9.09
CA THR A 137 12.36 54.14 -8.10
C THR A 137 13.58 54.82 -8.71
N ILE A 138 14.21 54.23 -9.73
CA ILE A 138 15.31 54.87 -10.47
C ILE A 138 14.78 55.92 -11.46
N THR A 139 13.57 55.75 -12.00
CA THR A 139 12.99 56.64 -13.02
C THR A 139 12.27 57.85 -12.43
N ALA A 140 11.80 57.78 -11.18
CA ALA A 140 11.27 58.93 -10.45
C ALA A 140 12.35 59.48 -9.50
N PRO A 141 13.03 60.60 -9.82
CA PRO A 141 13.93 61.22 -8.86
C PRO A 141 13.12 61.61 -7.62
N LEU A 142 13.66 61.31 -6.43
CA LEU A 142 13.10 61.70 -5.15
C LEU A 142 12.81 63.21 -5.14
N GLN A 143 11.55 63.59 -5.38
CA GLN A 143 11.08 64.94 -5.11
C GLN A 143 10.82 65.03 -3.62
N PHE A 144 11.85 65.48 -2.88
CA PHE A 144 11.63 66.08 -1.57
C PHE A 144 11.01 67.46 -1.81
N GLU A 145 9.69 67.57 -1.72
CA GLU A 145 9.08 68.87 -1.49
C GLU A 145 9.34 69.28 -0.03
N PRO A 146 9.95 70.45 0.23
CA PRO A 146 10.02 70.97 1.59
C PRO A 146 8.62 71.43 2.00
N SER A 147 8.13 70.93 3.13
CA SER A 147 6.91 71.48 3.76
C SER A 147 7.10 72.95 4.15
N PRO A 148 6.04 73.76 4.07
CA PRO A 148 6.05 75.19 4.40
C PRO A 148 6.29 75.48 5.88
#